data_AF-A0A3M1DVT2-F1
#
_entry.id   AF-A0A3M1DVT2-F1
#
_cell.length_a   1.000
_cell.length_b   1.000
_cell.length_c   1.000
_cell.angle_alpha   90.00
_cell.angle_beta   90.00
_cell.angle_gamma   90.00
#
_symmetry.space_group_name_H-M   'P 1'
#
loop_
_entity.id
_entity.type
_entity.pdbx_description
1 polymer ?
#
loop_
_entity_poly.entity_id
_entity_poly.type
_entity_poly.pdbx_seq_one_letter_code
_entity_poly.pdbx_strand_id
1 'polypeptide(L)'
;MTKAETKMRRSTTAGAILMVMGMIPVSEVAICADPPASVEAAVQTVEGDWIRGVISRFSTERGVVLQTRDGERKEIPVDRIVRVRLGSGPVEPPRRGMRVTLVTGDRLYGNPVEAEAEEALTLETSDLGRVTVPLEAVARLERIERGRRTNGREAWFRRLPQGEDDLILLANGDVLRGYV
;
A
#
# COMPACT_ATOMS: atom_id res chain seq x y z
N MET A 1 97.76 -20.26 46.94
CA MET A 1 98.04 -19.94 45.51
C MET A 1 96.77 -20.23 44.71
N THR A 2 96.47 -19.34 43.74
CA THR A 2 95.43 -19.40 42.68
C THR A 2 93.94 -19.47 43.08
N LYS A 3 92.95 -18.91 42.39
CA LYS A 3 92.67 -17.68 41.59
C LYS A 3 91.20 -17.85 41.12
N ALA A 4 90.54 -16.75 40.70
CA ALA A 4 89.24 -16.65 39.99
C ALA A 4 87.99 -16.67 40.89
N GLU A 5 87.21 -15.60 41.12
CA GLU A 5 86.69 -14.52 40.25
C GLU A 5 85.84 -15.03 39.07
N THR A 6 84.51 -14.90 39.18
CA THR A 6 83.49 -14.74 38.09
C THR A 6 82.13 -14.54 38.79
N LYS A 7 81.62 -13.33 39.01
CA LYS A 7 81.11 -12.28 38.12
C LYS A 7 79.79 -12.63 37.40
N MET A 8 78.70 -12.13 38.00
CA MET A 8 77.69 -11.23 37.39
C MET A 8 76.82 -11.77 36.23
N ARG A 9 75.50 -11.80 36.44
CA ARG A 9 74.53 -10.79 35.92
C ARG A 9 73.10 -11.20 36.26
N ARG A 10 72.43 -10.39 37.09
CA ARG A 10 70.97 -10.42 37.22
C ARG A 10 70.38 -9.58 36.09
N SER A 11 69.76 -10.23 35.11
CA SER A 11 68.91 -9.57 34.11
C SER A 11 67.48 -9.58 34.62
N THR A 12 67.01 -8.43 35.10
CA THR A 12 65.60 -8.22 35.45
C THR A 12 64.92 -7.69 34.20
N THR A 13 64.25 -8.57 33.47
CA THR A 13 63.48 -8.19 32.28
C THR A 13 62.10 -7.72 32.74
N ALA A 14 61.92 -6.40 32.83
CA ALA A 14 60.61 -5.79 33.03
C ALA A 14 59.80 -5.94 31.73
N GLY A 15 58.83 -6.84 31.73
CA GLY A 15 57.88 -7.00 30.65
C GLY A 15 56.88 -5.85 30.66
N ALA A 16 57.02 -4.91 29.73
CA ALA A 16 56.01 -3.91 29.43
C ALA A 16 54.89 -4.57 28.61
N ILE A 17 53.72 -4.78 29.24
CA ILE A 17 52.50 -5.19 28.54
C ILE A 17 51.94 -3.95 27.83
N LEU A 18 52.19 -3.85 26.53
CA LEU A 18 51.61 -2.84 25.65
C LEU A 18 50.19 -3.29 25.29
N MET A 19 49.17 -2.78 26.00
CA MET A 19 47.78 -2.89 25.57
C MET A 19 47.57 -2.03 24.32
N VAL A 20 47.60 -2.65 23.15
CA VAL A 20 47.14 -2.04 21.90
C VAL A 20 45.62 -2.06 21.94
N MET A 21 45.03 -0.94 22.33
CA MET A 21 43.59 -0.69 22.26
C MET A 21 43.23 -0.56 20.77
N GLY A 22 42.89 -1.68 20.15
CA GLY A 22 42.46 -1.76 18.76
C GLY A 22 41.18 -0.97 18.57
N MET A 23 41.31 0.21 17.95
CA MET A 23 40.19 0.95 17.36
C MET A 23 39.54 0.02 16.32
N ILE A 24 38.39 -0.56 16.66
CA ILE A 24 37.57 -1.26 15.68
C ILE A 24 36.98 -0.17 14.78
N PRO A 25 37.31 -0.12 13.48
CA PRO A 25 36.64 0.79 12.58
C PRO A 25 35.17 0.37 12.52
N VAL A 26 34.28 1.25 12.98
CA VAL A 26 32.84 1.10 12.77
C VAL A 26 32.64 1.28 11.27
N SER A 27 32.63 0.19 10.52
CA SER A 27 32.24 0.21 9.12
C SER A 27 30.79 0.66 9.05
N GLU A 28 30.56 1.83 8.44
CA GLU A 28 29.23 2.32 8.10
C GLU A 28 28.56 1.27 7.21
N VAL A 29 27.62 0.52 7.78
CA VAL A 29 26.76 -0.36 7.01
C VAL A 29 25.86 0.56 6.21
N ALA A 30 26.21 0.78 4.94
CA ALA A 30 25.33 1.42 3.99
C ALA A 30 24.09 0.54 3.83
N ILE A 31 23.04 0.88 4.59
CA ILE A 31 21.71 0.32 4.38
C ILE A 31 21.25 0.90 3.05
N CYS A 32 21.38 0.12 1.97
CA CYS A 32 20.69 0.39 0.72
C CYS A 32 19.19 0.29 1.01
N ALA A 33 18.59 1.41 1.44
CA ALA A 33 17.15 1.53 1.50
C ALA A 33 16.66 1.41 0.06
N ASP A 34 15.87 0.37 -0.22
CA ASP A 34 15.17 0.26 -1.50
C ASP A 34 14.45 1.59 -1.77
N PRO A 35 14.59 2.16 -2.98
CA PRO A 35 13.91 3.40 -3.31
C PRO A 35 12.41 3.22 -3.04
N PRO A 36 11.75 4.17 -2.36
CA PRO A 36 10.34 4.01 -2.02
C PRO A 36 9.54 3.78 -3.30
N ALA A 37 8.68 2.77 -3.27
CA ALA A 37 7.79 2.46 -4.37
C ALA A 37 7.06 3.74 -4.82
N SER A 38 7.11 4.05 -6.10
CA SER A 38 6.44 5.22 -6.68
C SER A 38 4.93 5.06 -6.50
N VAL A 39 4.31 5.95 -5.73
CA VAL A 39 2.87 5.91 -5.47
C VAL A 39 2.16 6.87 -6.42
N GLU A 40 1.37 6.33 -7.35
CA GLU A 40 0.45 7.15 -8.15
C GLU A 40 -0.62 7.76 -7.23
N ALA A 41 -0.99 9.01 -7.46
CA ALA A 41 -2.01 9.69 -6.68
C ALA A 41 -2.82 10.67 -7.53
N ALA A 42 -4.03 10.93 -7.06
CA ALA A 42 -4.88 12.00 -7.55
C ALA A 42 -5.15 13.00 -6.42
N VAL A 43 -4.82 14.27 -6.63
CA VAL A 43 -5.03 15.35 -5.67
C VAL A 43 -6.15 16.27 -6.18
N GLN A 44 -7.18 16.47 -5.35
CA GLN A 44 -8.24 17.44 -5.60
C GLN A 44 -7.85 18.78 -4.96
N THR A 45 -7.86 19.84 -5.75
CA THR A 45 -7.57 21.19 -5.26
C THR A 45 -8.81 21.92 -4.75
N VAL A 46 -8.64 23.05 -4.08
CA VAL A 46 -9.74 23.91 -3.62
C VAL A 46 -10.55 24.52 -4.77
N GLU A 47 -9.94 24.65 -5.94
CA GLU A 47 -10.62 25.06 -7.18
C GLU A 47 -11.51 23.94 -7.75
N GLY A 48 -11.42 22.72 -7.20
CA GLY A 48 -12.19 21.55 -7.63
C GLY A 48 -11.49 20.67 -8.67
N ASP A 49 -10.32 21.08 -9.15
CA ASP A 49 -9.55 20.35 -10.16
C ASP A 49 -8.92 19.07 -9.60
N TRP A 50 -8.83 18.04 -10.44
CA TRP A 50 -8.11 16.80 -10.12
C TRP A 50 -6.79 16.72 -10.86
N ILE A 51 -5.68 16.73 -10.13
CA ILE A 51 -4.33 16.59 -10.67
C ILE A 51 -3.83 15.17 -10.38
N ARG A 52 -3.42 14.43 -11.42
CA ARG A 52 -2.90 13.07 -11.30
C ARG A 52 -1.40 13.02 -11.56
N GLY A 53 -0.69 12.22 -10.78
CA GLY A 53 0.76 12.02 -10.94
C GLY A 53 1.34 11.10 -9.90
N VAL A 54 2.65 10.86 -9.96
CA VAL A 54 3.40 10.11 -8.96
C VAL A 54 3.82 11.05 -7.85
N ILE A 55 3.56 10.69 -6.58
CA ILE A 55 4.04 11.47 -5.44
C ILE A 55 5.55 11.29 -5.31
N SER A 56 6.28 12.38 -5.53
CA SER A 56 7.73 12.43 -5.28
C SER A 56 8.05 12.92 -3.87
N ARG A 57 7.15 13.72 -3.27
CA ARG A 57 7.29 14.22 -1.90
C ARG A 57 5.91 14.54 -1.31
N PHE A 58 5.73 14.22 -0.03
CA PHE A 58 4.57 14.60 0.78
C PHE A 58 5.06 15.27 2.06
N SER A 59 4.47 16.39 2.44
CA SER A 59 4.77 17.11 3.67
C SER A 59 3.49 17.77 4.19
N THR A 60 3.23 17.65 5.49
CA THR A 60 2.09 18.31 6.14
C THR A 60 2.24 19.83 6.19
N GLU A 61 3.46 20.36 6.10
CA GLU A 61 3.73 21.80 6.11
C GLU A 61 3.77 22.39 4.69
N ARG A 62 4.36 21.67 3.73
CA ARG A 62 4.60 22.18 2.37
C ARG A 62 3.60 21.69 1.33
N GLY A 63 2.85 20.63 1.63
CA GLY A 63 1.91 20.00 0.70
C GLY A 63 2.52 18.85 -0.09
N VAL A 64 2.11 18.71 -1.36
CA VAL A 64 2.40 17.53 -2.20
C VAL A 64 3.12 17.92 -3.47
N VAL A 65 4.18 17.20 -3.80
CA VAL A 65 4.88 17.33 -5.08
C VAL A 65 4.57 16.10 -5.92
N LEU A 66 3.85 16.34 -7.01
CA LEU A 66 3.50 15.34 -8.01
C LEU A 66 4.43 15.45 -9.22
N GLN A 67 4.78 14.32 -9.82
CA GLN A 67 5.26 14.27 -11.18
C GLN A 67 4.11 13.79 -12.07
N THR A 68 3.61 14.66 -12.94
CA THR A 68 2.50 14.33 -13.85
C THR A 68 2.95 13.32 -14.91
N ARG A 69 2.00 12.76 -15.65
CA ARG A 69 2.29 11.82 -16.74
C ARG A 69 3.15 12.43 -17.85
N ASP A 70 3.06 13.74 -18.03
CA ASP A 70 3.87 14.50 -19.00
C ASP A 70 5.30 14.77 -18.50
N GLY A 71 5.63 14.29 -17.28
CA GLY A 71 6.92 14.49 -16.63
C GLY A 71 7.05 15.83 -15.91
N GLU A 72 6.03 16.68 -15.95
CA GLU A 72 6.01 17.98 -15.26
C GLU A 72 5.96 17.78 -13.74
N ARG A 73 6.83 18.50 -13.03
CA ARG A 73 6.81 18.54 -11.56
C ARG A 73 5.86 19.63 -11.10
N LYS A 74 4.79 19.25 -10.40
CA LYS A 74 3.77 20.16 -9.88
C LYS A 74 3.75 20.12 -8.35
N GLU A 75 3.97 21.27 -7.73
CA GLU A 75 3.89 21.45 -6.28
C GLU A 75 2.53 22.05 -5.92
N ILE A 76 1.81 21.36 -5.02
CA ILE A 76 0.47 21.76 -4.56
C ILE A 76 0.58 22.06 -3.07
N PRO A 77 0.46 23.33 -2.65
CA PRO A 77 0.48 23.74 -1.25
C PRO A 77 -0.61 23.06 -0.43
N VAL A 78 -0.36 22.81 0.86
CA VAL A 78 -1.30 22.08 1.73
C VAL A 78 -2.66 22.79 1.87
N ASP A 79 -2.68 24.12 1.89
CA ASP A 79 -3.88 24.96 1.94
C ASP A 79 -4.73 24.90 0.67
N ARG A 80 -4.16 24.37 -0.43
CA ARG A 80 -4.85 24.16 -1.70
C ARG A 80 -5.36 22.74 -1.88
N ILE A 81 -5.14 21.84 -0.92
CA ILE A 81 -5.53 20.43 -1.03
C ILE A 81 -6.84 20.19 -0.30
N VAL A 82 -7.86 19.73 -1.03
CA VAL A 82 -9.13 19.27 -0.45
C VAL A 82 -9.08 17.78 -0.16
N ARG A 83 -8.48 17.00 -1.07
CA ARG A 83 -8.46 15.54 -0.97
C ARG A 83 -7.25 14.95 -1.68
N VAL A 84 -6.62 13.95 -1.07
CA VAL A 84 -5.60 13.12 -1.72
C VAL A 84 -6.14 11.71 -1.83
N ARG A 85 -6.06 11.11 -3.02
CA ARG A 85 -6.31 9.69 -3.27
C ARG A 85 -5.01 9.04 -3.68
N LEU A 86 -4.54 8.09 -2.89
CA LEU A 86 -3.39 7.27 -3.23
C LEU A 86 -3.82 6.07 -4.06
N GLY A 87 -2.98 5.68 -4.99
CA GLY A 87 -3.20 4.62 -5.96
C GLY A 87 -4.10 5.02 -7.13
N SER A 88 -4.24 4.08 -8.06
CA SER A 88 -5.39 4.02 -8.95
C SER A 88 -6.64 4.04 -8.06
N GLY A 89 -7.55 4.99 -8.25
CA GLY A 89 -8.78 5.06 -7.47
C GLY A 89 -9.50 3.71 -7.40
N PRO A 90 -10.47 3.53 -6.47
CA PRO A 90 -11.09 2.24 -6.23
C PRO A 90 -11.45 1.58 -7.55
N VAL A 91 -10.80 0.44 -7.84
CA VAL A 91 -10.99 -0.31 -9.08
C VAL A 91 -12.48 -0.50 -9.25
N GLU A 92 -13.05 0.03 -10.34
CA GLU A 92 -14.46 -0.17 -10.60
C GLU A 92 -14.70 -1.68 -10.63
N PRO A 93 -15.71 -2.20 -9.89
CA PRO A 93 -15.99 -3.62 -9.89
C PRO A 93 -16.18 -4.08 -11.33
N PRO A 94 -15.52 -5.18 -11.75
CA PRO A 94 -15.64 -5.66 -13.12
C PRO A 94 -17.10 -5.97 -13.42
N ARG A 95 -17.51 -5.80 -14.68
CA ARG A 95 -18.91 -6.03 -15.10
C ARG A 95 -19.34 -7.48 -14.89
N ARG A 96 -18.38 -8.41 -14.89
CA ARG A 96 -18.58 -9.83 -14.67
C ARG A 96 -17.41 -10.37 -13.85
N GLY A 97 -17.67 -11.39 -13.04
CA GLY A 97 -16.64 -12.08 -12.27
C GLY A 97 -17.14 -12.49 -10.90
N MET A 98 -16.22 -12.68 -9.97
CA MET A 98 -16.49 -12.88 -8.55
C MET A 98 -15.99 -11.70 -7.73
N ARG A 99 -16.78 -11.32 -6.73
CA ARG A 99 -16.35 -10.52 -5.59
C ARG A 99 -16.07 -11.47 -4.44
N VAL A 100 -14.84 -11.45 -3.95
CA VAL A 100 -14.42 -12.19 -2.77
C VAL A 100 -14.22 -11.18 -1.65
N THR A 101 -14.98 -11.32 -0.57
CA THR A 101 -14.80 -10.52 0.64
C THR A 101 -14.02 -11.34 1.64
N LEU A 102 -12.89 -10.82 2.10
CA LEU A 102 -12.04 -11.46 3.10
C LEU A 102 -12.60 -11.23 4.51
N VAL A 103 -12.15 -12.04 5.46
CA VAL A 103 -12.49 -11.88 6.90
C VAL A 103 -12.05 -10.53 7.47
N THR A 104 -11.03 -9.89 6.87
CA THR A 104 -10.57 -8.53 7.21
C THR A 104 -11.54 -7.44 6.75
N GLY A 105 -12.49 -7.77 5.87
CA GLY A 105 -13.38 -6.82 5.18
C GLY A 105 -12.86 -6.35 3.82
N ASP A 106 -11.63 -6.72 3.45
CA ASP A 106 -11.05 -6.41 2.14
C ASP A 106 -11.82 -7.12 1.02
N ARG A 107 -11.75 -6.55 -0.20
CA ARG A 107 -12.51 -7.03 -1.36
C ARG A 107 -11.58 -7.26 -2.53
N LEU A 108 -11.58 -8.49 -3.04
CA LEU A 108 -10.91 -8.86 -4.27
C LEU A 108 -11.94 -9.08 -5.37
N TYR A 109 -11.58 -8.65 -6.59
CA TYR A 109 -12.39 -8.83 -7.78
C TYR A 109 -11.59 -9.62 -8.81
N GLY A 110 -12.15 -10.72 -9.30
CA GLY A 110 -11.46 -11.55 -10.28
C GLY A 110 -12.34 -12.66 -10.84
N ASN A 111 -11.82 -13.37 -11.83
CA ASN A 111 -12.46 -14.59 -12.32
C ASN A 111 -11.83 -15.79 -11.58
N PRO A 112 -12.63 -16.72 -11.05
CA PRO A 112 -12.10 -17.95 -10.48
C PRO A 112 -11.47 -18.78 -11.61
N VAL A 113 -10.20 -19.12 -11.46
CA VAL A 113 -9.44 -19.93 -12.43
C VAL A 113 -9.42 -21.39 -11.99
N GLU A 114 -9.17 -21.59 -10.70
CA GLU A 114 -8.98 -22.90 -10.10
C GLU A 114 -9.50 -22.87 -8.67
N ALA A 115 -10.16 -23.95 -8.28
CA ALA A 115 -10.51 -24.22 -6.89
C ALA A 115 -9.79 -25.52 -6.53
N GLU A 116 -8.76 -25.41 -5.70
CA GLU A 116 -8.17 -26.58 -5.07
C GLU A 116 -9.21 -27.10 -4.08
N ALA A 117 -9.54 -28.39 -4.20
CA ALA A 117 -10.86 -28.94 -3.86
C ALA A 117 -11.50 -28.41 -2.57
N GLU A 118 -10.73 -28.08 -1.53
CA GLU A 118 -11.27 -27.54 -0.27
C GLU A 118 -10.34 -26.54 0.46
N GLU A 119 -9.19 -26.14 -0.11
CA GLU A 119 -8.18 -25.37 0.64
C GLU A 119 -8.07 -23.91 0.17
N ALA A 120 -8.11 -23.68 -1.13
CA ALA A 120 -7.82 -22.38 -1.70
C ALA A 120 -8.63 -22.06 -2.96
N LEU A 121 -8.91 -20.77 -3.12
CA LEU A 121 -9.54 -20.18 -4.30
C LEU A 121 -8.50 -19.36 -5.07
N THR A 122 -8.22 -19.75 -6.31
CA THR A 122 -7.34 -19.00 -7.19
C THR A 122 -8.16 -18.09 -8.12
N LEU A 123 -7.92 -16.79 -8.00
CA LEU A 123 -8.56 -15.73 -8.78
C LEU A 123 -7.57 -15.15 -9.80
N GLU A 124 -8.03 -14.88 -11.01
CA GLU A 124 -7.36 -14.00 -11.95
C GLU A 124 -7.94 -12.59 -11.82
N THR A 125 -7.13 -11.68 -11.28
CA THR A 125 -7.43 -10.28 -11.05
C THR A 125 -6.76 -9.42 -12.13
N SER A 126 -7.36 -8.28 -12.46
CA SER A 126 -6.83 -7.39 -13.50
C SER A 126 -5.60 -6.60 -13.06
N ASP A 127 -5.46 -6.39 -11.75
CA ASP A 127 -4.47 -5.54 -11.10
C ASP A 127 -3.33 -6.35 -10.46
N LEU A 128 -3.63 -7.48 -9.82
CA LEU A 128 -2.65 -8.30 -9.13
C LEU A 128 -2.25 -9.57 -9.90
N GLY A 129 -2.89 -9.85 -11.04
CA GLY A 129 -2.71 -11.10 -11.77
C GLY A 129 -3.36 -12.28 -11.04
N ARG A 130 -2.67 -13.43 -10.99
CA ARG A 130 -3.18 -14.62 -10.28
C ARG A 130 -2.95 -14.49 -8.78
N VAL A 131 -4.03 -14.57 -8.01
CA VAL A 131 -4.04 -14.48 -6.55
C VAL A 131 -4.71 -15.73 -5.98
N THR A 132 -4.00 -16.45 -5.12
CA THR A 132 -4.53 -17.61 -4.41
C THR A 132 -4.89 -17.18 -2.99
N VAL A 133 -6.15 -17.43 -2.61
CA VAL A 133 -6.72 -17.04 -1.31
C VAL A 133 -7.15 -18.29 -0.56
N PRO A 134 -6.65 -18.54 0.67
CA PRO A 134 -7.14 -19.65 1.50
C PRO A 134 -8.64 -19.50 1.76
N LEU A 135 -9.42 -20.59 1.67
CA LEU A 135 -10.87 -20.52 1.89
C LEU A 135 -11.24 -20.07 3.31
N GLU A 136 -10.41 -20.35 4.31
CA GLU A 136 -10.55 -19.86 5.69
C GLU A 136 -10.46 -18.33 5.81
N ALA A 137 -9.80 -17.66 4.86
CA ALA A 137 -9.70 -16.21 4.80
C ALA A 137 -10.89 -15.57 4.07
N VAL A 138 -11.77 -16.37 3.46
CA VAL A 138 -12.92 -15.90 2.68
C VAL A 138 -14.16 -15.81 3.57
N ALA A 139 -14.67 -14.60 3.77
CA ALA A 139 -15.92 -14.36 4.49
C ALA A 139 -17.16 -14.48 3.59
N ARG A 140 -17.06 -14.07 2.32
CA ARG A 140 -18.19 -14.09 1.38
C ARG A 140 -17.72 -14.17 -0.07
N LEU A 141 -18.40 -14.99 -0.87
CA LEU A 141 -18.25 -15.08 -2.32
C LEU A 141 -19.54 -14.61 -2.99
N GLU A 142 -19.43 -13.70 -3.95
CA GLU A 142 -20.57 -13.21 -4.72
C GLU A 142 -20.24 -13.14 -6.21
N ARG A 143 -21.12 -13.70 -7.03
CA ARG A 143 -21.02 -13.57 -8.47
C ARG A 143 -21.50 -12.17 -8.90
N ILE A 144 -20.65 -11.43 -9.61
CA ILE A 144 -21.03 -10.17 -10.23
C ILE A 144 -21.54 -10.46 -11.64
N GLU A 145 -22.80 -10.10 -11.90
CA GLU A 145 -23.41 -10.18 -13.23
C GLU A 145 -24.00 -8.82 -13.64
N ARG A 146 -23.18 -7.77 -13.75
CA ARG A 146 -23.60 -6.51 -14.38
C ARG A 146 -23.56 -6.67 -15.91
N GLY A 147 -24.41 -7.54 -16.42
CA GLY A 147 -24.42 -7.92 -17.83
C GLY A 147 -25.81 -8.09 -18.45
N ARG A 148 -26.84 -8.39 -17.67
CA ARG A 148 -28.21 -8.19 -18.11
C ARG A 148 -28.62 -6.79 -17.70
N ARG A 149 -28.68 -5.88 -18.67
CA ARG A 149 -29.69 -4.82 -18.60
C ARG A 149 -31.00 -5.52 -18.27
N THR A 150 -31.43 -5.44 -17.02
CA THR A 150 -32.83 -5.62 -16.66
C THR A 150 -33.55 -4.48 -17.36
N ASN A 151 -33.91 -4.71 -18.64
CA ASN A 151 -34.74 -3.81 -19.40
C ASN A 151 -36.02 -3.60 -18.57
N GLY A 152 -36.16 -2.40 -17.99
CA GLY A 152 -37.40 -1.95 -17.37
C GLY A 152 -37.26 -1.35 -15.98
N ARG A 153 -36.52 -1.98 -15.05
CA ARG A 153 -36.68 -1.68 -13.61
C ARG A 153 -35.45 -1.13 -12.90
N GLU A 154 -34.38 -0.76 -13.57
CA GLU A 154 -33.31 0.10 -13.00
C GLU A 154 -33.13 1.43 -13.76
N ALA A 155 -33.67 1.53 -14.97
CA ALA A 155 -33.66 2.78 -15.74
C ALA A 155 -34.45 3.92 -15.06
N TRP A 156 -35.44 3.60 -14.22
CA TRP A 156 -36.17 4.58 -13.41
C TRP A 156 -35.29 5.28 -12.36
N PHE A 157 -34.33 4.59 -11.74
CA PHE A 157 -33.45 5.22 -10.73
C PHE A 157 -32.51 6.28 -11.33
N ARG A 158 -32.10 6.13 -12.60
CA ARG A 158 -31.30 7.16 -13.31
C ARG A 158 -32.12 8.37 -13.78
N ARG A 159 -33.44 8.36 -13.60
CA ARG A 159 -34.36 9.46 -13.91
C ARG A 159 -34.99 10.08 -12.66
N LEU A 160 -34.50 9.76 -11.46
CA LEU A 160 -34.94 10.51 -10.30
C LEU A 160 -34.32 11.92 -10.40
N PRO A 161 -35.13 12.99 -10.40
CA PRO A 161 -34.59 14.34 -10.25
C PRO A 161 -33.74 14.38 -8.99
N GLN A 162 -32.63 15.12 -9.03
CA GLN A 162 -31.80 15.40 -7.85
C GLN A 162 -32.56 16.31 -6.88
N GLY A 163 -33.63 15.79 -6.27
CA GLY A 163 -34.47 16.51 -5.32
C GLY A 163 -34.73 15.64 -4.10
N GLU A 164 -34.27 16.15 -2.95
CA GLU A 164 -34.75 16.04 -1.55
C GLU A 164 -35.37 14.74 -1.00
N ASP A 165 -35.28 13.60 -1.70
CA ASP A 165 -35.73 12.32 -1.14
C ASP A 165 -34.56 11.59 -0.47
N ASP A 166 -34.64 11.39 0.85
CA ASP A 166 -33.74 10.48 1.58
C ASP A 166 -34.06 9.04 1.19
N LEU A 167 -33.08 8.40 0.54
CA LEU A 167 -33.15 7.00 0.13
C LEU A 167 -32.29 6.14 1.06
N ILE A 168 -32.93 5.26 1.82
CA ILE A 168 -32.25 4.29 2.66
C ILE A 168 -32.34 2.92 1.98
N LEU A 169 -31.19 2.36 1.61
CA LEU A 169 -31.07 0.99 1.10
C LEU A 169 -30.85 0.05 2.29
N LEU A 170 -31.77 -0.89 2.49
CA LEU A 170 -31.68 -1.88 3.55
C LEU A 170 -30.83 -3.08 3.12
N ALA A 171 -30.25 -3.78 4.10
CA ALA A 171 -29.35 -4.92 3.87
C ALA A 171 -30.03 -6.12 3.18
N ASN A 172 -31.36 -6.18 3.18
CA ASN A 172 -32.16 -7.18 2.46
C ASN A 172 -32.43 -6.82 1.00
N GLY A 173 -32.01 -5.64 0.54
CA GLY A 173 -32.22 -5.14 -0.82
C GLY A 173 -33.48 -4.30 -1.01
N ASP A 174 -34.26 -4.06 0.06
CA ASP A 174 -35.41 -3.15 0.01
C ASP A 174 -34.98 -1.69 0.06
N VAL A 175 -35.83 -0.82 -0.49
CA VAL A 175 -35.61 0.63 -0.53
C VAL A 175 -36.72 1.32 0.25
N LEU A 176 -36.34 2.07 1.28
CA LEU A 176 -37.23 2.92 2.05
C LEU A 176 -37.09 4.37 1.57
N ARG A 177 -38.23 5.01 1.26
CA ARG A 177 -38.32 6.44 0.96
C ARG A 177 -38.93 7.16 2.16
N GLY A 178 -38.19 8.07 2.75
CA GLY A 178 -38.70 9.02 3.73
C GLY A 178 -38.96 10.37 3.07
N TYR A 179 -40.09 10.99 3.41
CA TYR A 179 -40.27 12.43 3.27
C TYR A 179 -39.88 13.03 4.63
N VAL A 180 -38.87 13.90 4.65
CA VAL A 180 -38.62 14.77 5.81
C VAL A 180 -39.31 16.10 5.55
#